data_AF-A0A4R6WMK3-F1
#
_entry.id   AF-A0A4R6WMK3-F1
#
_cell.length_a   1.000
_cell.length_b   1.000
_cell.length_c   1.000
_cell.angle_alpha   90.00
_cell.angle_beta   90.00
_cell.angle_gamma   90.00
#
_symmetry.space_group_name_H-M   'P 1'
#
loop_
_entity.id
_entity.type
_entity.pdbx_description
1 polymer ?
#
loop_
_entity_poly.entity_id
_entity_poly.type
_entity_poly.pdbx_seq_one_letter_code
_entity_poly.pdbx_strand_id
1 'polypeptide(L)'
;MTAILFLLINFNNMSNIDPKYRGKLVSVSYFRGRKIEVYENNDPNLDPDIIGVLLERGQRTPQNDHERSLLKEINEMKAKGLSIEFPFN
;
A
#
# COMPACT_ATOMS: atom_id res chain seq x y z
N MET A 1 -2.98 -25.42 -2.80
CA MET A 1 -3.35 -24.47 -3.87
C MET A 1 -3.79 -23.13 -3.26
N THR A 2 -2.89 -22.35 -2.66
CA THR A 2 -3.32 -21.19 -1.83
C THR A 2 -2.40 -19.97 -1.89
N ALA A 3 -1.39 -19.93 -2.76
CA ALA A 3 -0.53 -18.74 -2.90
C ALA A 3 -1.08 -17.73 -3.94
N ILE A 4 -1.71 -18.22 -5.01
CA ILE A 4 -2.14 -17.39 -6.14
C ILE A 4 -3.33 -16.48 -5.76
N LEU A 5 -4.21 -16.95 -4.87
CA LEU A 5 -5.39 -16.19 -4.45
C LEU A 5 -5.04 -15.01 -3.52
N PHE A 6 -4.00 -15.15 -2.68
CA PHE A 6 -3.51 -14.06 -1.82
C PHE A 6 -2.87 -12.93 -2.63
N LEU A 7 -2.18 -13.24 -3.72
CA LEU A 7 -1.65 -12.22 -4.64
C LEU A 7 -2.79 -11.43 -5.31
N LEU A 8 -3.81 -12.12 -5.83
CA LEU A 8 -4.92 -11.50 -6.58
C LEU A 8 -5.77 -10.51 -5.76
N ILE A 9 -5.98 -10.76 -4.46
CA ILE A 9 -6.75 -9.84 -3.60
C ILE A 9 -5.95 -8.55 -3.35
N ASN A 10 -4.62 -8.64 -3.22
CA ASN A 10 -3.75 -7.48 -3.00
C ASN A 10 -3.68 -6.51 -4.20
N PHE A 11 -3.96 -6.97 -5.43
CA PHE A 11 -3.80 -6.16 -6.64
C PHE A 11 -4.96 -5.21 -6.97
N ASN A 12 -6.19 -5.50 -6.53
CA ASN A 12 -7.37 -4.81 -7.06
C ASN A 12 -7.57 -3.37 -6.59
N ASN A 13 -6.88 -2.92 -5.54
CA ASN A 13 -7.08 -1.56 -4.98
C ASN A 13 -5.97 -0.56 -5.33
N MET A 14 -4.82 -1.00 -5.87
CA MET A 14 -3.72 -0.09 -6.23
C MET A 14 -3.87 0.55 -7.62
N SER A 15 -4.73 -0.01 -8.48
CA SER A 15 -4.94 0.49 -9.85
C SER A 15 -5.66 1.83 -9.93
N ASN A 16 -6.33 2.26 -8.86
CA ASN A 16 -7.08 3.53 -8.80
C ASN A 16 -6.26 4.71 -8.26
N ILE A 17 -5.03 4.47 -7.81
CA ILE A 17 -4.13 5.54 -7.35
C ILE A 17 -3.54 6.23 -8.59
N ASP A 18 -3.59 7.56 -8.61
CA ASP A 18 -2.97 8.39 -9.65
C ASP A 18 -1.49 7.98 -9.82
N PRO A 19 -1.02 7.69 -11.05
CA PRO A 19 0.35 7.30 -11.33
C PRO A 19 1.44 8.16 -10.67
N LYS A 20 1.16 9.46 -10.42
CA LYS A 20 2.11 10.37 -9.78
C LYS A 20 2.41 10.04 -8.31
N TYR A 21 1.49 9.34 -7.63
CA TYR A 21 1.64 8.94 -6.22
C TYR A 21 2.20 7.52 -6.07
N ARG A 22 2.54 6.86 -7.18
CA ARG A 22 3.07 5.51 -7.16
C ARG A 22 4.58 5.57 -6.94
N GLY A 23 5.09 4.65 -6.13
CA GLY A 23 6.54 4.54 -5.88
C GLY A 23 7.30 4.11 -7.15
N LYS A 24 8.56 3.71 -6.98
CA LYS A 24 9.38 3.19 -8.07
C LYS A 24 8.75 1.93 -8.68
N LEU A 25 8.54 1.95 -9.99
CA LEU A 25 8.09 0.76 -10.73
C LEU A 25 9.16 -0.33 -10.67
N VAL A 26 8.79 -1.50 -10.15
CA VAL A 26 9.67 -2.66 -9.99
C VAL A 26 9.45 -3.67 -11.11
N SER A 27 8.19 -3.93 -11.48
CA SER A 27 7.91 -4.84 -12.58
C SER A 27 6.64 -4.48 -13.33
N VAL A 28 6.60 -4.86 -14.60
CA VAL A 28 5.42 -4.80 -15.45
C VAL A 28 5.09 -6.20 -15.91
N SER A 29 3.86 -6.63 -15.66
CA SER A 29 3.36 -7.95 -16.07
C SER A 29 2.07 -7.78 -16.88
N TYR A 30 1.71 -8.79 -17.67
CA TYR A 30 0.45 -8.83 -18.40
C TYR A 30 -0.36 -10.02 -17.95
N PHE A 31 -1.56 -9.78 -17.42
CA PHE A 31 -2.48 -10.83 -17.02
C PHE A 31 -3.83 -10.61 -17.69
N ARG A 32 -4.29 -11.61 -18.46
CA ARG A 32 -5.55 -11.54 -19.23
C ARG A 32 -5.67 -10.27 -20.10
N GLY A 33 -4.55 -9.87 -20.73
CA GLY A 33 -4.50 -8.68 -21.58
C GLY A 33 -4.48 -7.33 -20.84
N ARG A 34 -4.49 -7.33 -19.50
CA ARG A 34 -4.34 -6.11 -18.68
C ARG A 34 -2.89 -5.93 -18.25
N LYS A 35 -2.37 -4.72 -18.41
CA LYS A 35 -1.07 -4.31 -17.86
C LYS A 35 -1.19 -4.21 -16.33
N ILE A 36 -0.32 -4.89 -15.63
CA ILE A 36 -0.16 -4.83 -14.17
C ILE A 36 1.20 -4.19 -13.90
N GLU A 37 1.19 -3.12 -13.12
CA GLU A 37 2.37 -2.41 -12.68
C GLU A 37 2.56 -2.68 -11.19
N VAL A 38 3.75 -3.16 -10.83
CA VAL A 38 4.15 -3.46 -9.45
C VAL A 38 5.14 -2.40 -9.01
N TYR A 39 4.89 -1.78 -7.88
CA TYR A 39 5.69 -0.69 -7.33
C TYR A 39 6.42 -1.13 -6.05
N GLU A 40 7.54 -0.48 -5.76
CA GLU A 40 8.32 -0.71 -4.55
C GLU A 40 7.62 -0.07 -3.35
N ASN A 41 7.13 -0.90 -2.43
CA ASN A 41 6.40 -0.44 -1.24
C ASN A 41 7.31 0.29 -0.24
N ASN A 42 8.62 0.03 -0.30
CA ASN A 42 9.63 0.68 0.54
C ASN A 42 10.37 1.81 -0.18
N ASP A 43 9.80 2.40 -1.23
CA ASP A 43 10.41 3.60 -1.84
C ASP A 43 10.34 4.77 -0.83
N PRO A 44 11.47 5.46 -0.56
CA PRO A 44 11.48 6.62 0.32
C PRO A 44 10.76 7.85 -0.26
N ASN A 45 10.46 7.87 -1.56
CA ASN A 45 9.79 8.98 -2.25
C ASN A 45 8.28 8.76 -2.42
N LEU A 46 7.70 7.80 -1.69
CA LEU A 46 6.26 7.58 -1.71
C LEU A 46 5.52 8.76 -1.13
N ASP A 47 4.34 9.01 -1.68
CA ASP A 47 3.43 10.00 -1.14
C ASP A 47 3.02 9.61 0.30
N PRO A 48 2.96 10.57 1.25
CA PRO A 48 2.59 10.30 2.64
C PRO A 48 1.26 9.56 2.82
N ASP A 49 0.26 9.86 1.98
CA ASP A 49 -1.06 9.21 2.07
C ASP A 49 -0.95 7.73 1.68
N ILE A 50 -0.12 7.43 0.69
CA ILE A 50 0.19 6.06 0.27
C ILE A 50 1.00 5.33 1.33
N ILE A 51 1.94 6.00 1.99
CA ILE A 51 2.68 5.44 3.13
C ILE A 51 1.71 4.98 4.23
N GLY A 52 0.73 5.81 4.59
CA GLY A 52 -0.29 5.46 5.60
C GLY A 52 -1.08 4.20 5.22
N VAL A 53 -1.54 4.12 3.97
CA VAL A 53 -2.26 2.94 3.45
C VAL A 53 -1.40 1.67 3.46
N LEU A 54 -0.14 1.77 3.04
CA LEU A 54 0.76 0.62 3.00
C LEU A 54 1.15 0.15 4.41
N LEU A 55 1.29 1.07 5.37
CA LEU A 55 1.51 0.75 6.78
C LEU A 55 0.28 0.06 7.39
N GLU A 56 -0.92 0.57 7.15
CA GLU A 56 -2.18 -0.04 7.64
C GLU A 56 -2.37 -1.48 7.17
N ARG A 57 -1.96 -1.76 5.93
CA ARG A 57 -2.02 -3.09 5.31
C ARG A 57 -0.84 -4.00 5.66
N GLY A 58 0.16 -3.50 6.40
CA GLY A 58 1.38 -4.26 6.71
C GLY A 58 2.25 -4.56 5.48
N GLN A 59 2.12 -3.77 4.42
CA GLN A 59 2.83 -3.93 3.15
C GLN A 59 4.13 -3.12 3.07
N ARG A 60 4.33 -2.18 4.00
CA ARG A 60 5.55 -1.36 4.16
C ARG A 60 6.16 -1.59 5.54
N THR A 61 7.49 -1.62 5.59
CA THR A 61 8.23 -1.60 6.86
C THR A 61 8.51 -0.14 7.24
N PRO A 62 8.18 0.31 8.46
CA PRO A 62 8.48 1.67 8.91
C PRO A 62 9.96 2.00 8.76
N GLN A 63 10.28 3.03 7.97
CA GLN A 63 11.68 3.38 7.65
C GLN A 63 12.28 4.40 8.62
N ASN A 64 11.43 5.25 9.21
CA ASN A 64 11.82 6.35 10.09
C ASN A 64 10.92 6.41 11.34
N ASP A 65 11.26 7.30 12.29
CA ASP A 65 10.50 7.45 13.54
C ASP A 65 9.07 7.95 13.31
N HIS A 66 8.86 8.76 12.28
CA HIS A 66 7.52 9.24 11.94
C HIS A 66 6.61 8.08 11.51
N GLU A 67 7.08 7.22 10.61
CA GLU A 67 6.34 6.04 10.15
C GLU A 67 6.09 5.04 11.30
N ARG A 68 7.06 4.89 12.21
CA ARG A 68 6.87 4.07 13.43
C ARG A 68 5.75 4.62 14.31
N SER A 69 5.70 5.94 14.49
CA SER A 69 4.64 6.60 15.25
C SER A 69 3.28 6.47 14.55
N LEU A 70 3.25 6.65 13.23
CA LEU A 70 2.03 6.51 12.42
C LEU A 70 1.47 5.09 12.48
N LEU A 71 2.33 4.07 12.34
CA LEU A 71 1.92 2.67 12.48
C LEU A 71 1.35 2.37 13.88
N LYS A 72 1.92 2.99 14.92
CA LYS A 72 1.39 2.87 16.28
C LYS A 72 -0.02 3.44 16.39
N GLU A 73 -0.25 4.65 15.88
CA GLU A 73 -1.57 5.29 15.86
C GLU A 73 -2.61 4.45 15.09
N ILE A 74 -2.24 3.97 13.91
CA ILE A 74 -3.06 3.05 13.10
C ILE A 74 -3.44 1.81 13.90
N ASN A 75 -2.49 1.19 14.59
CA ASN A 75 -2.75 0.00 15.42
C ASN A 75 -3.65 0.31 16.61
N GLU A 76 -3.47 1.45 17.27
CA GLU A 76 -4.33 1.91 18.37
C GLU A 76 -5.77 2.15 17.89
N MET A 77 -5.96 2.72 16.70
CA MET A 77 -7.27 2.91 16.08
C MET A 77 -7.93 1.57 15.72
N LYS A 78 -7.18 0.65 15.11
CA LYS A 78 -7.67 -0.71 14.79
C LYS A 78 -8.05 -1.49 16.05
N ALA A 79 -7.27 -1.36 17.13
CA ALA A 79 -7.59 -1.97 18.42
C ALA A 79 -8.89 -1.43 19.04
N LYS A 80 -9.23 -0.16 18.76
CA LYS A 80 -10.51 0.47 19.16
C LYS A 80 -11.67 0.14 18.22
N GLY A 81 -11.45 -0.63 17.16
CA GLY A 81 -12.46 -0.94 16.14
C GLY A 81 -12.85 0.24 15.27
N LEU A 82 -12.00 1.29 15.20
CA LEU A 82 -12.24 2.46 14.37
C LEU A 82 -11.82 2.19 12.92
N SER A 83 -12.62 2.67 11.97
CA SER A 83 -12.25 2.68 10.55
C SER A 83 -11.25 3.81 10.30
N ILE A 84 -10.22 3.53 9.51
CA ILE A 84 -9.23 4.51 9.07
C ILE A 84 -9.64 4.95 7.67
N GLU A 85 -10.00 6.21 7.51
CA GLU A 85 -10.31 6.80 6.22
C GLU A 85 -9.09 7.54 5.69
N PHE A 86 -8.69 7.19 4.47
CA PHE A 86 -7.63 7.88 3.74
C PHE A 86 -8.28 8.74 2.66
N PRO A 87 -8.32 10.07 2.81
CA PRO A 87 -8.88 10.94 1.80
C PRO A 87 -7.89 11.05 0.62
N PHE A 88 -8.08 10.21 -0.40
CA PHE A 88 -7.33 10.35 -1.65
C PHE A 88 -7.90 11.52 -2.44
N ASN A 89 -7.09 12.58 -2.66
CA ASN A 89 -7.48 13.78 -3.41
C ASN A 89 -6.83 13.83 -4.79
#